data_AF-A0A7C5BV83-F1
#
_entry.id   AF-A0A7C5BV83-F1
#
_cell.length_a   1.000
_cell.length_b   1.000
_cell.length_c   1.000
_cell.angle_alpha   90.00
_cell.angle_beta   90.00
_cell.angle_gamma   90.00
#
_symmetry.space_group_name_H-M   'P 1'
#
loop_
_entity.id
_entity.type
_entity.pdbx_description
1 polymer ?
#
loop_
_entity_poly.entity_id
_entity_poly.type
_entity_poly.pdbx_seq_one_letter_code
_entity_poly.pdbx_strand_id
1 'polypeptide(L)'
;MITPDWKPTIDAVVASPGVAMVMGAVDTGKTRFCLELCMAAFQAGVPTAIVDADVGQSEIGAPGTVGLAVVDRTVEFLSELKPKRVHFVGATSPADHMVECVVGTKRMVDAALGLGAKMVVVDTTGLVGGHVGRRLKTCKIDIIRPNHLIGIEKKHEIDHLLLPFSRVTSMSVRRVTASEEAKRKLVEFRTARRRSNYYRHFADSHGHLIRLDEVSLWNTWLGTGKPMKWQYRKFIEDTLNCPVLHVEVTGRGLYIVSERQCSMRNRKDLEEQFRTSNILAVTGSTFQNVLVGLADENANTINVGLLQAIDFKHRYLFVISPIKTVSPVRIVQFGSIRVNKEGDELGTIKPGEL
;
A
#
# COMPACT_ATOMS: atom_id res chain seq x y z
N MET A 1 -36.86 3.67 6.64
CA MET A 1 -35.49 3.46 6.13
C MET A 1 -35.31 1.96 5.98
N ILE A 2 -35.03 1.49 4.77
CA ILE A 2 -34.90 0.07 4.46
C ILE A 2 -33.40 -0.21 4.42
N THR A 3 -32.89 -0.99 5.37
CA THR A 3 -31.59 -1.64 5.23
C THR A 3 -31.68 -2.53 3.99
N PRO A 4 -30.79 -2.40 2.98
CA PRO A 4 -30.89 -3.25 1.79
C PRO A 4 -30.83 -4.71 2.21
N ASP A 5 -31.73 -5.52 1.66
CA ASP A 5 -31.67 -6.96 1.90
C ASP A 5 -30.54 -7.57 1.07
N TRP A 6 -29.36 -7.66 1.67
CA TRP A 6 -28.19 -8.33 1.08
C TRP A 6 -28.23 -9.85 1.28
N LYS A 7 -29.14 -10.35 2.13
CA LYS A 7 -29.18 -11.75 2.55
C LYS A 7 -29.24 -12.74 1.38
N PRO A 8 -30.09 -12.55 0.34
CA PRO A 8 -30.14 -13.50 -0.78
C PRO A 8 -28.80 -13.61 -1.53
N THR A 9 -28.06 -12.51 -1.64
CA THR A 9 -26.74 -12.53 -2.29
C THR A 9 -25.70 -13.18 -1.40
N ILE A 10 -25.71 -12.87 -0.10
CA ILE A 10 -24.80 -13.47 0.88
C ILE A 10 -25.01 -14.98 0.93
N ASP A 11 -26.26 -15.44 1.10
CA ASP A 11 -26.59 -16.86 1.18
C ASP A 11 -26.15 -17.61 -0.09
N ALA A 12 -26.37 -17.04 -1.28
CA ALA A 12 -25.94 -17.64 -2.55
C ALA A 12 -24.41 -17.73 -2.70
N VAL A 13 -23.66 -16.75 -2.17
CA VAL A 13 -22.20 -16.76 -2.19
C VAL A 13 -21.64 -17.76 -1.16
N VAL A 14 -22.22 -17.82 0.03
CA VAL A 14 -21.84 -18.77 1.09
C VAL A 14 -22.14 -20.22 0.66
N ALA A 15 -23.22 -20.46 -0.08
CA ALA A 15 -23.56 -21.79 -0.60
C ALA A 15 -22.58 -22.32 -1.65
N SER A 16 -21.78 -21.45 -2.28
CA SER A 16 -20.77 -21.82 -3.27
C SER A 16 -19.45 -21.10 -2.97
N PRO A 17 -18.74 -21.44 -1.88
CA PRO A 17 -17.57 -20.68 -1.43
C PRO A 17 -16.48 -20.54 -2.50
N GLY A 18 -15.83 -19.38 -2.49
CA GLY A 18 -14.70 -19.09 -3.36
C GLY A 18 -14.14 -17.70 -3.08
N VAL A 19 -13.48 -17.11 -4.07
CA VAL A 19 -13.03 -15.72 -4.00
C VAL A 19 -14.18 -14.79 -4.39
N ALA A 20 -14.60 -13.93 -3.46
CA ALA A 20 -15.63 -12.93 -3.67
C ALA A 20 -15.03 -11.52 -3.63
N MET A 21 -14.98 -10.84 -4.77
CA MET A 21 -14.49 -9.47 -4.87
C MET A 21 -15.65 -8.48 -4.83
N VAL A 22 -15.60 -7.55 -3.88
CA VAL A 22 -16.64 -6.54 -3.66
C VAL A 22 -16.16 -5.19 -4.19
N MET A 23 -16.97 -4.56 -5.05
CA MET A 23 -16.70 -3.29 -5.69
C MET A 23 -17.88 -2.33 -5.59
N GLY A 24 -17.62 -1.04 -5.74
CA GLY A 24 -18.61 0.01 -5.58
C GLY A 24 -17.94 1.34 -5.33
N ALA A 25 -18.66 2.42 -5.60
CA ALA A 25 -18.18 3.77 -5.33
C ALA A 25 -17.87 3.98 -3.84
N VAL A 26 -17.30 5.14 -3.50
CA VAL A 26 -17.08 5.48 -2.09
C VAL A 26 -18.43 5.62 -1.36
N ASP A 27 -18.48 5.19 -0.10
CA ASP A 27 -19.68 5.25 0.75
C ASP A 27 -20.92 4.52 0.18
N THR A 28 -20.72 3.35 -0.45
CA THR A 28 -21.84 2.47 -0.87
C THR A 28 -22.15 1.34 0.12
N GLY A 29 -21.33 1.15 1.16
CA GLY A 29 -21.49 0.08 2.15
C GLY A 29 -20.62 -1.16 1.95
N LYS A 30 -19.62 -1.13 1.04
CA LYS A 30 -18.71 -2.26 0.74
C LYS A 30 -18.14 -2.96 1.97
N THR A 31 -17.52 -2.22 2.87
CA THR A 31 -16.90 -2.77 4.08
C THR A 31 -17.93 -3.43 5.00
N ARG A 32 -19.15 -2.87 5.09
CA ARG A 32 -20.25 -3.48 5.85
C ARG A 32 -20.77 -4.76 5.19
N PHE A 33 -20.95 -4.76 3.88
CA PHE A 33 -21.31 -5.96 3.13
C PHE A 33 -20.23 -7.05 3.29
N CYS A 34 -18.95 -6.69 3.22
CA CYS A 34 -17.83 -7.62 3.43
C CYS A 34 -17.86 -8.23 4.82
N LEU A 35 -18.14 -7.43 5.86
CA LEU A 35 -18.32 -7.91 7.23
C LEU A 35 -19.47 -8.92 7.30
N GLU A 36 -20.65 -8.58 6.80
CA GLU A 36 -21.82 -9.46 6.86
C GLU A 36 -21.59 -10.79 6.11
N LEU A 37 -20.95 -10.72 4.94
CA LEU A 37 -20.54 -11.91 4.19
C LEU A 37 -19.51 -12.76 4.95
N CYS A 38 -18.53 -12.14 5.60
CA CYS A 38 -17.56 -12.85 6.43
C CYS A 38 -18.24 -13.55 7.61
N MET A 39 -19.16 -12.86 8.29
CA MET A 39 -19.87 -13.41 9.45
C MET A 39 -20.79 -14.56 9.04
N ALA A 40 -21.53 -14.43 7.93
CA ALA A 40 -22.38 -15.49 7.42
C ALA A 40 -21.58 -16.74 7.02
N ALA A 41 -20.45 -16.56 6.32
CA ALA A 41 -19.57 -17.67 5.95
C ALA A 41 -18.95 -18.36 7.18
N PHE A 42 -18.50 -17.57 8.16
CA PHE A 42 -17.97 -18.10 9.41
C PHE A 42 -19.02 -18.89 10.21
N GLN A 43 -20.25 -18.35 10.34
CA GLN A 43 -21.37 -19.02 11.01
C GLN A 43 -21.80 -20.30 10.30
N ALA A 44 -21.65 -20.38 8.97
CA ALA A 44 -21.88 -21.58 8.19
C ALA A 44 -20.73 -22.61 8.28
N GLY A 45 -19.70 -22.34 9.10
CA GLY A 45 -18.55 -23.23 9.27
C GLY A 45 -17.58 -23.24 8.08
N VAL A 46 -17.67 -22.26 7.18
CA VAL A 46 -16.77 -22.15 6.02
C VAL A 46 -15.46 -21.48 6.45
N PRO A 47 -14.29 -22.10 6.24
CA PRO A 47 -13.00 -21.44 6.50
C PRO A 47 -12.90 -20.14 5.71
N THR A 48 -12.91 -19.00 6.41
CA THR A 48 -13.10 -17.69 5.81
C THR A 48 -11.90 -16.78 6.09
N ALA A 49 -11.49 -16.04 5.07
CA ALA A 49 -10.51 -14.97 5.17
C ALA A 49 -11.00 -13.71 4.46
N ILE A 50 -10.49 -12.56 4.90
CA ILE A 50 -10.78 -11.25 4.34
C ILE A 50 -9.47 -10.62 3.88
N VAL A 51 -9.46 -10.14 2.65
CA VAL A 51 -8.41 -9.33 2.05
C VAL A 51 -8.92 -7.91 1.96
N ASP A 52 -8.34 -7.03 2.76
CA ASP A 52 -8.60 -5.59 2.70
C ASP A 52 -7.64 -4.95 1.70
N ALA A 53 -8.16 -4.62 0.53
CA ALA A 53 -7.42 -3.96 -0.54
C ALA A 53 -7.80 -2.47 -0.70
N ASP A 54 -8.36 -1.84 0.34
CA ASP A 54 -8.47 -0.39 0.46
C ASP A 54 -7.24 0.19 1.19
N VAL A 55 -6.23 0.57 0.41
CA VAL A 55 -4.96 1.12 0.92
C VAL A 55 -5.12 2.50 1.59
N GLY A 56 -6.23 3.20 1.37
CA GLY A 56 -6.46 4.53 1.92
C GLY A 56 -7.24 4.52 3.23
N GLN A 57 -8.18 3.60 3.37
CA GLN A 57 -9.07 3.48 4.54
C GLN A 57 -9.07 2.05 5.10
N SER A 58 -7.88 1.50 5.27
CA SER A 58 -7.70 0.11 5.70
C SER A 58 -8.33 -0.15 7.08
N GLU A 59 -9.08 -1.24 7.16
CA GLU A 59 -9.55 -1.89 8.39
C GLU A 59 -8.52 -2.90 8.91
N ILE A 60 -7.80 -3.58 8.01
CA ILE A 60 -6.85 -4.64 8.34
C ILE A 60 -5.44 -4.20 7.99
N GLY A 61 -4.63 -3.96 9.02
CA GLY A 61 -3.26 -3.46 8.86
C GLY A 61 -3.18 -1.94 8.91
N ALA A 62 -2.03 -1.39 8.54
CA ALA A 62 -1.82 0.06 8.47
C ALA A 62 -2.35 0.62 7.14
N PRO A 63 -2.76 1.90 7.08
CA PRO A 63 -2.94 2.56 5.79
C PRO A 63 -1.65 2.47 4.94
N GLY A 64 -1.79 2.39 3.63
CA GLY A 64 -0.69 2.11 2.70
C GLY A 64 -0.35 0.62 2.54
N THR A 65 -1.21 -0.27 3.02
CA THR A 65 -1.04 -1.74 2.88
C THR A 65 -2.29 -2.42 2.33
N VAL A 66 -2.11 -3.62 1.79
CA VAL A 66 -3.20 -4.59 1.58
C VAL A 66 -3.10 -5.62 2.70
N GLY A 67 -4.15 -5.74 3.50
CA GLY A 67 -4.18 -6.62 4.68
C GLY A 67 -4.88 -7.95 4.41
N LEU A 68 -4.43 -9.01 5.07
CA LEU A 68 -5.09 -10.31 5.13
C LEU A 68 -5.38 -10.65 6.59
N ALA A 69 -6.62 -10.99 6.91
CA ALA A 69 -6.99 -11.62 8.18
C ALA A 69 -7.80 -12.89 7.97
N VAL A 70 -7.65 -13.84 8.90
CA VAL A 70 -8.53 -15.01 9.00
C VAL A 70 -9.68 -14.66 9.94
N VAL A 71 -10.88 -15.08 9.57
CA VAL A 71 -12.08 -14.90 10.40
C VAL A 71 -12.20 -16.12 11.31
N ASP A 72 -11.78 -15.96 12.56
CA ASP A 72 -11.75 -17.02 13.58
C ASP A 72 -12.76 -16.81 14.72
N ARG A 73 -13.51 -15.70 14.67
CA ARG A 73 -14.55 -15.33 15.64
C ARG A 73 -15.54 -14.36 15.02
N THR A 74 -16.71 -14.24 15.65
CA THR A 74 -17.66 -13.16 15.39
C THR A 74 -17.05 -11.81 15.80
N VAL A 75 -17.21 -10.79 14.95
CA VAL A 75 -16.76 -9.41 15.19
C VAL A 75 -17.83 -8.42 14.72
N GLU A 76 -17.86 -7.22 15.29
CA GLU A 76 -18.75 -6.13 14.86
C GLU A 76 -18.08 -5.21 13.83
N PHE A 77 -16.75 -5.17 13.82
CA PHE A 77 -15.93 -4.41 12.90
C PHE A 77 -14.78 -5.26 12.36
N LEU A 78 -14.47 -5.13 11.06
CA LEU A 78 -13.34 -5.84 10.45
C LEU A 78 -11.99 -5.49 11.10
N SER A 79 -11.87 -4.28 11.66
CA SER A 79 -10.67 -3.82 12.38
C SER A 79 -10.40 -4.55 13.71
N GLU A 80 -11.34 -5.33 14.21
CA GLU A 80 -11.11 -6.21 15.35
C GLU A 80 -10.32 -7.47 14.97
N LEU A 81 -10.25 -7.82 13.68
CA LEU A 81 -9.50 -8.96 13.20
C LEU A 81 -8.01 -8.63 13.17
N LYS A 82 -7.20 -9.53 13.72
CA LYS A 82 -5.75 -9.36 13.72
C LYS A 82 -5.20 -9.69 12.32
N PRO A 83 -4.39 -8.79 11.71
CA PRO A 83 -3.72 -9.10 10.46
C PRO A 83 -2.85 -10.35 10.59
N LYS A 84 -3.03 -11.30 9.68
CA LYS A 84 -2.17 -12.49 9.53
C LYS A 84 -1.00 -12.22 8.60
N ARG A 85 -1.24 -11.44 7.54
CA ARG A 85 -0.22 -10.94 6.62
C ARG A 85 -0.61 -9.56 6.13
N VAL A 86 0.38 -8.80 5.68
CA VAL A 86 0.19 -7.54 4.97
C VAL A 86 1.08 -7.53 3.74
N HIS A 87 0.72 -6.71 2.76
CA HIS A 87 1.57 -6.36 1.64
C HIS A 87 1.73 -4.85 1.60
N PHE A 88 2.97 -4.39 1.59
CA PHE A 88 3.27 -2.97 1.50
C PHE A 88 2.98 -2.42 0.10
N VAL A 89 2.14 -1.39 0.03
CA VAL A 89 1.91 -0.58 -1.18
C VAL A 89 2.64 0.75 -1.08
N GLY A 90 2.70 1.33 0.13
CA GLY A 90 3.41 2.59 0.39
C GLY A 90 2.66 3.85 -0.02
N ALA A 91 1.38 3.73 -0.40
CA ALA A 91 0.52 4.84 -0.80
C ALA A 91 -0.93 4.63 -0.34
N THR A 92 -1.63 5.73 -0.06
CA THR A 92 -3.05 5.77 0.37
C THR A 92 -3.99 6.05 -0.79
N SER A 93 -3.44 6.27 -1.99
CA SER A 93 -4.16 6.35 -3.26
C SER A 93 -3.52 5.40 -4.26
N PRO A 94 -4.32 4.58 -4.98
CA PRO A 94 -3.79 3.61 -5.91
C PRO A 94 -3.37 4.19 -7.27
N ALA A 95 -3.59 5.49 -7.55
CA ALA A 95 -3.43 6.06 -8.88
C ALA A 95 -2.02 5.90 -9.47
N ASP A 96 -1.00 6.22 -8.67
CA ASP A 96 0.41 6.07 -9.05
C ASP A 96 1.04 4.75 -8.55
N HIS A 97 0.23 3.89 -7.93
CA HIS A 97 0.67 2.64 -7.27
C HIS A 97 -0.23 1.46 -7.69
N MET A 98 -0.72 1.47 -8.93
CA MET A 98 -1.67 0.49 -9.42
C MET A 98 -1.07 -0.92 -9.44
N VAL A 99 0.21 -1.04 -9.82
CA VAL A 99 0.88 -2.34 -9.95
C VAL A 99 1.01 -2.99 -8.56
N GLU A 100 1.49 -2.24 -7.58
CA GLU A 100 1.63 -2.63 -6.19
C GLU A 100 0.28 -3.01 -5.59
N CYS A 101 -0.78 -2.24 -5.88
CA CYS A 101 -2.14 -2.57 -5.45
C CYS A 101 -2.64 -3.89 -6.03
N VAL A 102 -2.37 -4.16 -7.32
CA VAL A 102 -2.80 -5.39 -8.01
C VAL A 102 -2.01 -6.59 -7.48
N VAL A 103 -0.67 -6.47 -7.41
CA VAL A 103 0.25 -7.49 -6.88
C VAL A 103 -0.08 -7.81 -5.43
N GLY A 104 -0.25 -6.79 -4.59
CA GLY A 104 -0.59 -6.97 -3.18
C GLY A 104 -1.93 -7.68 -2.99
N THR A 105 -2.95 -7.32 -3.76
CA THR A 105 -4.25 -8.01 -3.74
C THR A 105 -4.09 -9.49 -4.09
N LYS A 106 -3.36 -9.80 -5.18
CA LYS A 106 -3.10 -11.19 -5.61
C LYS A 106 -2.34 -11.98 -4.55
N ARG A 107 -1.25 -11.44 -4.02
CA ARG A 107 -0.44 -12.11 -2.99
C ARG A 107 -1.24 -12.39 -1.72
N MET A 108 -2.13 -11.49 -1.30
CA MET A 108 -2.97 -11.70 -0.13
C MET A 108 -4.09 -12.72 -0.39
N VAL A 109 -4.70 -12.73 -1.58
CA VAL A 109 -5.66 -13.79 -1.96
C VAL A 109 -4.98 -15.15 -2.00
N ASP A 110 -3.79 -15.27 -2.61
CA ASP A 110 -3.05 -16.53 -2.66
C ASP A 110 -2.61 -17.00 -1.28
N ALA A 111 -2.18 -16.08 -0.43
CA ALA A 111 -1.87 -16.39 0.95
C ALA A 111 -3.10 -16.85 1.74
N ALA A 112 -4.28 -16.25 1.52
CA ALA A 112 -5.52 -16.69 2.14
C ALA A 112 -5.87 -18.13 1.75
N LEU A 113 -5.81 -18.44 0.45
CA LEU A 113 -6.03 -19.79 -0.08
C LEU A 113 -5.00 -20.80 0.45
N GLY A 114 -3.72 -20.40 0.51
CA GLY A 114 -2.64 -21.21 1.07
C GLY A 114 -2.77 -21.48 2.57
N LEU A 115 -3.48 -20.62 3.31
CA LEU A 115 -3.88 -20.85 4.71
C LEU A 115 -5.12 -21.75 4.85
N GLY A 116 -5.68 -22.24 3.73
CA GLY A 116 -6.82 -23.14 3.72
C GLY A 116 -8.18 -22.45 3.68
N ALA A 117 -8.23 -21.12 3.48
CA ALA A 117 -9.50 -20.42 3.30
C ALA A 117 -10.26 -20.98 2.09
N LYS A 118 -11.54 -21.29 2.29
CA LYS A 118 -12.48 -21.69 1.24
C LYS A 118 -13.31 -20.51 0.74
N MET A 119 -13.55 -19.55 1.62
CA MET A 119 -14.14 -18.26 1.30
C MET A 119 -13.10 -17.16 1.47
N VAL A 120 -12.83 -16.39 0.42
CA VAL A 120 -11.95 -15.22 0.47
C VAL A 120 -12.75 -14.00 0.04
N VAL A 121 -13.13 -13.16 0.99
CA VAL A 121 -13.78 -11.87 0.71
C VAL A 121 -12.69 -10.85 0.39
N VAL A 122 -12.84 -10.07 -0.66
CA VAL A 122 -11.91 -9.01 -1.04
C VAL A 122 -12.65 -7.67 -1.00
N ASP A 123 -12.39 -6.87 0.04
CA ASP A 123 -12.86 -5.47 0.11
C ASP A 123 -11.92 -4.59 -0.70
N THR A 124 -12.46 -3.62 -1.43
CA THR A 124 -11.68 -2.84 -2.40
C THR A 124 -11.94 -1.34 -2.28
N THR A 125 -10.96 -0.53 -2.72
CA THR A 125 -11.09 0.93 -2.76
C THR A 125 -12.35 1.41 -3.50
N GLY A 126 -12.86 2.58 -3.13
CA GLY A 126 -13.95 3.24 -3.87
C GLY A 126 -13.57 3.86 -5.23
N LEU A 127 -12.34 3.65 -5.73
CA LEU A 127 -11.89 4.17 -7.02
C LEU A 127 -12.46 3.32 -8.16
N VAL A 128 -13.67 3.69 -8.62
CA VAL A 128 -14.40 2.98 -9.69
C VAL A 128 -14.52 3.79 -10.98
N GLY A 129 -14.36 5.10 -10.91
CA GLY A 129 -14.52 6.01 -12.06
C GLY A 129 -13.22 6.28 -12.83
N GLY A 130 -13.37 6.82 -14.04
CA GLY A 130 -12.28 7.26 -14.90
C GLY A 130 -11.41 6.12 -15.44
N HIS A 131 -10.41 6.48 -16.25
CA HIS A 131 -9.47 5.53 -16.85
C HIS A 131 -8.71 4.73 -15.77
N VAL A 132 -8.23 5.41 -14.72
CA VAL A 132 -7.45 4.80 -13.63
C VAL A 132 -8.28 3.77 -12.87
N GLY A 133 -9.50 4.11 -12.44
CA GLY A 133 -10.37 3.18 -11.72
C GLY A 133 -10.75 1.97 -12.56
N ARG A 134 -11.12 2.21 -13.83
CA ARG A 134 -11.43 1.12 -14.77
C ARG A 134 -10.24 0.18 -14.96
N ARG A 135 -9.04 0.72 -15.19
CA ARG A 135 -7.83 -0.09 -15.38
C ARG A 135 -7.49 -0.90 -14.13
N LEU A 136 -7.45 -0.25 -12.97
CA LEU A 136 -7.12 -0.88 -11.69
C LEU A 136 -8.06 -2.05 -11.38
N LYS A 137 -9.38 -1.83 -11.47
CA LYS A 137 -10.37 -2.86 -11.15
C LYS A 137 -10.33 -4.00 -12.16
N THR A 138 -10.22 -3.70 -13.45
CA THR A 138 -10.09 -4.72 -14.50
C THR A 138 -8.87 -5.62 -14.25
N CYS A 139 -7.70 -5.03 -13.96
CA CYS A 139 -6.49 -5.80 -13.66
C CYS A 139 -6.62 -6.63 -12.38
N LYS A 140 -7.26 -6.10 -11.33
CA LYS A 140 -7.53 -6.87 -10.10
C LYS A 140 -8.43 -8.07 -10.37
N ILE A 141 -9.52 -7.89 -11.12
CA ILE A 141 -10.44 -8.98 -11.47
C ILE A 141 -9.72 -10.05 -12.30
N ASP A 142 -8.96 -9.63 -13.32
CA ASP A 142 -8.26 -10.55 -14.22
C ASP A 142 -7.18 -11.38 -13.50
N ILE A 143 -6.41 -10.77 -12.60
CA ILE A 143 -5.32 -11.48 -11.91
C ILE A 143 -5.81 -12.41 -10.79
N ILE A 144 -6.86 -12.02 -10.05
CA ILE A 144 -7.37 -12.83 -8.93
C ILE A 144 -8.46 -13.82 -9.36
N ARG A 145 -9.10 -13.59 -10.53
CA ARG A 145 -10.16 -14.42 -11.11
C ARG A 145 -11.24 -14.81 -10.09
N PRO A 146 -11.97 -13.83 -9.53
CA PRO A 146 -12.92 -14.14 -8.46
C PRO A 146 -14.07 -15.01 -8.98
N ASN A 147 -14.58 -15.90 -8.13
CA ASN A 147 -15.78 -16.70 -8.40
C ASN A 147 -17.05 -15.83 -8.33
N HIS A 148 -17.01 -14.82 -7.46
CA HIS A 148 -18.10 -13.86 -7.28
C HIS A 148 -17.58 -12.43 -7.45
N LEU A 149 -18.10 -11.73 -8.44
CA LEU A 149 -17.92 -10.29 -8.61
C LEU A 149 -19.18 -9.58 -8.15
N ILE A 150 -19.08 -8.87 -7.04
CA ILE A 150 -20.23 -8.25 -6.38
C ILE A 150 -20.10 -6.73 -6.52
N GLY A 151 -21.03 -6.13 -7.25
CA GLY A 151 -21.13 -4.69 -7.42
C GLY A 151 -22.18 -4.09 -6.48
N ILE A 152 -21.75 -3.15 -5.63
CA ILE A 152 -22.63 -2.36 -4.78
C ILE A 152 -22.83 -0.97 -5.41
N GLU A 153 -24.05 -0.70 -5.84
CA GLU A 153 -24.41 0.55 -6.53
C GLU A 153 -25.79 1.06 -6.17
N LYS A 154 -26.02 2.37 -6.36
CA LYS A 154 -27.35 2.99 -6.23
C LYS A 154 -28.12 2.93 -7.54
N LYS A 155 -27.42 3.05 -8.67
CA LYS A 155 -28.01 3.00 -10.01
C LYS A 155 -27.20 2.06 -10.89
N HIS A 156 -26.33 2.63 -11.71
CA HIS A 156 -25.55 1.96 -12.76
C HIS A 156 -24.12 2.50 -12.82
N GLU A 157 -23.65 3.13 -11.72
CA GLU A 157 -22.39 3.85 -11.70
C GLU A 157 -21.14 2.97 -11.85
N ILE A 158 -21.27 1.64 -11.76
CA ILE A 158 -20.17 0.68 -11.94
C ILE A 158 -20.45 -0.33 -13.06
N ASP A 159 -21.46 -0.12 -13.90
CA ASP A 159 -21.77 -1.03 -15.00
C ASP A 159 -20.59 -1.23 -15.97
N HIS A 160 -19.77 -0.20 -16.18
CA HIS A 160 -18.54 -0.29 -16.98
C HIS A 160 -17.47 -1.21 -16.38
N LEU A 161 -17.62 -1.62 -15.12
CA LEU A 161 -16.77 -2.60 -14.43
C LEU A 161 -17.41 -3.98 -14.38
N LEU A 162 -18.73 -4.09 -14.34
CA LEU A 162 -19.44 -5.36 -14.19
C LEU A 162 -19.76 -6.01 -15.53
N LEU A 163 -20.29 -5.23 -16.48
CA LEU A 163 -20.74 -5.73 -17.79
C LEU A 163 -19.64 -6.42 -18.61
N PRO A 164 -18.38 -5.93 -18.65
CA PRO A 164 -17.31 -6.59 -19.42
C PRO A 164 -17.07 -8.04 -19.00
N PHE A 165 -17.41 -8.38 -17.76
CA PHE A 165 -17.18 -9.69 -17.20
C PHE A 165 -18.43 -10.58 -17.11
N SER A 166 -19.60 -10.07 -17.50
CA SER A 166 -20.88 -10.81 -17.46
C SER A 166 -20.90 -12.09 -18.29
N ARG A 167 -19.98 -12.24 -19.27
CA ARG A 167 -19.86 -13.41 -20.14
C ARG A 167 -18.72 -14.36 -19.74
N VAL A 168 -18.00 -14.07 -18.66
CA VAL A 168 -16.93 -14.94 -18.15
C VAL A 168 -17.57 -16.07 -17.36
N THR A 169 -17.62 -17.27 -17.94
CA THR A 169 -18.36 -18.42 -17.40
C THR A 169 -17.92 -18.85 -16.01
N SER A 170 -16.64 -18.68 -15.68
CA SER A 170 -16.08 -19.03 -14.37
C SER A 170 -16.42 -18.05 -13.25
N MET A 171 -17.16 -16.98 -13.54
CA MET A 171 -17.44 -15.90 -12.59
C MET A 171 -18.92 -15.53 -12.59
N SER A 172 -19.50 -15.54 -11.40
CA SER A 172 -20.83 -14.99 -11.17
C SER A 172 -20.74 -13.49 -10.92
N VAL A 173 -21.48 -12.69 -11.69
CA VAL A 173 -21.56 -11.24 -11.51
C VAL A 173 -22.91 -10.90 -10.87
N ARG A 174 -22.89 -10.28 -9.69
CA ARG A 174 -24.10 -9.91 -8.92
C ARG A 174 -24.11 -8.43 -8.60
N ARG A 175 -25.29 -7.83 -8.63
CA ARG A 175 -25.53 -6.44 -8.22
C ARG A 175 -26.29 -6.45 -6.90
N VAL A 176 -25.90 -5.58 -5.98
CA VAL A 176 -26.62 -5.34 -4.73
C VAL A 176 -26.84 -3.85 -4.55
N THR A 177 -28.01 -3.50 -4.03
CA THR A 177 -28.36 -2.10 -3.77
C THR A 177 -27.50 -1.55 -2.63
N ALA A 178 -26.92 -0.38 -2.83
CA ALA A 178 -26.22 0.33 -1.76
C ALA A 178 -27.19 0.74 -0.64
N SER A 179 -26.71 0.81 0.60
CA SER A 179 -27.53 1.29 1.72
C SER A 179 -27.82 2.78 1.61
N GLU A 180 -29.08 3.17 1.81
CA GLU A 180 -29.49 4.58 1.96
C GLU A 180 -28.86 5.23 3.19
N GLU A 181 -28.51 4.43 4.21
CA GLU A 181 -27.81 4.89 5.42
C GLU A 181 -26.31 5.14 5.18
N ALA A 182 -25.79 4.73 4.02
CA ALA A 182 -24.42 5.05 3.62
C ALA A 182 -24.34 6.55 3.28
N LYS A 183 -24.27 7.37 4.34
CA LYS A 183 -24.03 8.81 4.25
C LYS A 183 -22.67 9.03 3.63
N ARG A 184 -22.61 9.98 2.69
CA ARG A 184 -21.35 10.46 2.12
C ARG A 184 -20.48 10.98 3.26
N LYS A 185 -19.42 10.25 3.60
CA LYS A 185 -18.44 10.68 4.59
C LYS A 185 -17.63 11.81 3.96
N LEU A 186 -17.60 12.96 4.64
CA LEU A 186 -16.77 14.09 4.23
C LEU A 186 -15.30 13.66 4.19
N VAL A 187 -14.52 14.34 3.33
CA VAL A 187 -13.08 14.07 3.19
C VAL A 187 -12.38 14.15 4.53
N GLU A 188 -12.73 15.14 5.36
CA GLU A 188 -12.20 15.35 6.71
C GLU A 188 -12.37 14.12 7.62
N PHE A 189 -13.53 13.46 7.58
CA PHE A 189 -13.76 12.25 8.38
C PHE A 189 -12.84 11.11 7.94
N ARG A 190 -12.59 10.97 6.63
CA ARG A 190 -11.69 9.94 6.10
C ARG A 190 -10.23 10.23 6.46
N THR A 191 -9.84 11.51 6.44
CA THR A 191 -8.51 11.95 6.88
C THR A 191 -8.33 11.70 8.37
N ALA A 192 -9.30 12.08 9.21
CA ALA A 192 -9.27 11.86 10.66
C ALA A 192 -9.22 10.36 11.01
N ARG A 193 -9.99 9.54 10.30
CA ARG A 193 -9.94 8.08 10.47
C ARG A 193 -8.57 7.51 10.12
N ARG A 194 -7.98 7.95 9.01
CA ARG A 194 -6.66 7.49 8.58
C ARG A 194 -5.57 7.91 9.56
N ARG A 195 -5.63 9.15 10.04
CA ARG A 195 -4.77 9.66 11.12
C ARG A 195 -4.85 8.78 12.36
N SER A 196 -6.08 8.47 12.81
CA SER A 196 -6.30 7.59 13.96
C SER A 196 -5.74 6.17 13.73
N ASN A 197 -5.85 5.63 12.51
CA ASN A 197 -5.29 4.33 12.17
C ASN A 197 -3.76 4.33 12.19
N TYR A 198 -3.10 5.36 11.63
CA TYR A 198 -1.64 5.50 11.75
C TYR A 198 -1.21 5.67 13.20
N TYR A 199 -1.86 6.54 13.97
CA TYR A 199 -1.57 6.75 15.39
C TYR A 199 -1.65 5.43 16.17
N ARG A 200 -2.74 4.67 16.00
CA ARG A 200 -2.91 3.37 16.66
C ARG A 200 -1.84 2.37 16.22
N HIS A 201 -1.48 2.35 14.95
CA HIS A 201 -0.46 1.44 14.43
C HIS A 201 0.93 1.74 15.00
N PHE A 202 1.28 3.03 15.14
CA PHE A 202 2.61 3.45 15.60
C PHE A 202 2.71 3.72 17.11
N ALA A 203 1.63 3.57 17.88
CA ALA A 203 1.59 3.85 19.31
C ALA A 203 2.74 3.17 20.08
N ASP A 204 2.91 1.85 19.89
CA ASP A 204 3.92 1.02 20.56
C ASP A 204 5.21 0.86 19.74
N SER A 205 5.52 1.82 18.85
CA SER A 205 6.70 1.76 18.01
C SER A 205 7.96 2.27 18.68
N HIS A 206 9.05 1.56 18.46
CA HIS A 206 10.40 1.83 18.99
C HIS A 206 11.37 2.11 17.84
N GLY A 207 12.49 2.75 18.17
CA GLY A 207 13.55 3.06 17.22
C GLY A 207 14.43 1.85 16.93
N HIS A 208 14.69 1.60 15.66
CA HIS A 208 15.50 0.50 15.16
C HIS A 208 16.62 1.01 14.26
N LEU A 209 17.84 0.49 14.45
CA LEU A 209 18.96 0.72 13.54
C LEU A 209 19.08 -0.47 12.60
N ILE A 210 18.97 -0.22 11.29
CA ILE A 210 19.08 -1.24 10.24
C ILE A 210 20.33 -0.93 9.41
N ARG A 211 21.26 -1.89 9.30
CA ARG A 211 22.47 -1.72 8.49
C ARG A 211 22.13 -1.72 7.01
N LEU A 212 22.55 -0.69 6.29
CA LEU A 212 22.36 -0.58 4.84
C LEU A 212 22.99 -1.75 4.08
N ASP A 213 24.06 -2.32 4.61
CA ASP A 213 24.77 -3.46 3.99
C ASP A 213 24.07 -4.81 4.19
N GLU A 214 23.08 -4.88 5.08
CA GLU A 214 22.34 -6.12 5.40
C GLU A 214 20.96 -6.18 4.76
N VAL A 215 20.54 -5.11 4.05
CA VAL A 215 19.22 -5.01 3.43
C VAL A 215 19.30 -4.52 1.99
N SER A 216 18.35 -4.97 1.17
CA SER A 216 18.08 -4.37 -0.13
C SER A 216 17.09 -3.21 0.03
N LEU A 217 17.31 -2.13 -0.71
CA LEU A 217 16.39 -0.99 -0.75
C LEU A 217 15.53 -1.09 -2.01
N TRP A 218 14.22 -1.07 -1.84
CA TRP A 218 13.25 -1.14 -2.94
C TRP A 218 12.50 0.18 -3.08
N ASN A 219 12.04 0.47 -4.30
CA ASN A 219 11.29 1.69 -4.64
C ASN A 219 12.06 2.99 -4.38
N THR A 220 13.40 2.94 -4.42
CA THR A 220 14.29 4.09 -4.33
C THR A 220 15.50 3.88 -5.25
N TRP A 221 16.10 4.97 -5.72
CA TRP A 221 17.39 4.94 -6.41
C TRP A 221 18.56 4.70 -5.45
N LEU A 222 18.38 4.96 -4.15
CA LEU A 222 19.40 4.73 -3.14
C LEU A 222 19.78 3.24 -3.08
N GLY A 223 21.08 2.95 -3.05
CA GLY A 223 21.60 1.59 -2.99
C GLY A 223 21.57 0.84 -4.33
N THR A 224 21.19 1.51 -5.43
CA THR A 224 21.19 0.91 -6.79
C THR A 224 22.46 1.22 -7.58
N GLY A 225 23.29 2.15 -7.08
CA GLY A 225 24.56 2.52 -7.68
C GLY A 225 25.77 2.15 -6.83
N LYS A 226 26.95 2.54 -7.32
CA LYS A 226 28.20 2.44 -6.56
C LYS A 226 28.47 3.74 -5.82
N PRO A 227 28.67 3.72 -4.48
CA PRO A 227 29.06 4.89 -3.73
C PRO A 227 30.31 5.54 -4.32
N MET A 228 30.27 6.86 -4.47
CA MET A 228 31.36 7.63 -5.04
C MET A 228 32.50 7.82 -4.04
N LYS A 229 33.75 7.80 -4.51
CA LYS A 229 34.93 8.10 -3.67
C LYS A 229 34.90 9.57 -3.22
N TRP A 230 35.41 9.83 -2.01
CA TRP A 230 35.45 11.15 -1.37
C TRP A 230 35.95 12.30 -2.27
N GLN A 231 36.99 12.06 -3.07
CA GLN A 231 37.59 13.08 -3.96
C GLN A 231 36.57 13.66 -4.97
N TYR A 232 35.73 12.81 -5.55
CA TYR A 232 34.73 13.25 -6.52
C TYR A 232 33.49 13.84 -5.83
N ARG A 233 33.19 13.43 -4.59
CA ARG A 233 32.14 14.07 -3.78
C ARG A 233 32.49 15.54 -3.51
N LYS A 234 33.74 15.85 -3.17
CA LYS A 234 34.18 17.24 -2.94
C LYS A 234 34.00 18.11 -4.19
N PHE A 235 34.34 17.59 -5.37
CA PHE A 235 34.07 18.28 -6.63
C PHE A 235 32.57 18.60 -6.82
N ILE A 236 31.68 17.65 -6.51
CA ILE A 236 30.23 17.85 -6.59
C ILE A 236 29.76 18.91 -5.57
N GLU A 237 30.27 18.86 -4.34
CA GLU A 237 29.97 19.86 -3.29
C GLU A 237 30.36 21.27 -3.73
N ASP A 238 31.57 21.43 -4.28
CA ASP A 238 32.08 22.70 -4.79
C ASP A 238 31.25 23.20 -5.99
N THR A 239 30.93 22.30 -6.94
CA THR A 239 30.15 22.63 -8.14
C THR A 239 28.73 23.05 -7.82
N LEU A 240 28.07 22.35 -6.89
CA LEU A 240 26.70 22.62 -6.46
C LEU A 240 26.60 23.71 -5.37
N ASN A 241 27.73 24.13 -4.80
CA ASN A 241 27.82 25.01 -3.62
C ASN A 241 26.92 24.54 -2.47
N CYS A 242 26.99 23.24 -2.18
CA CYS A 242 25.99 22.54 -1.37
C CYS A 242 26.62 21.36 -0.64
N PRO A 243 26.43 21.21 0.69
CA PRO A 243 26.88 20.02 1.40
C PRO A 243 26.16 18.79 0.85
N VAL A 244 26.94 17.82 0.38
CA VAL A 244 26.45 16.54 -0.12
C VAL A 244 26.58 15.54 1.01
N LEU A 245 25.58 14.70 1.24
CA LEU A 245 25.62 13.63 2.25
C LEU A 245 26.09 12.31 1.64
N HIS A 246 25.65 12.04 0.41
CA HIS A 246 25.92 10.79 -0.29
C HIS A 246 25.84 10.97 -1.81
N VAL A 247 26.63 10.19 -2.55
CA VAL A 247 26.56 10.15 -4.01
C VAL A 247 26.73 8.72 -4.48
N GLU A 248 25.89 8.28 -5.40
CA GLU A 248 26.02 7.03 -6.12
C GLU A 248 26.12 7.27 -7.63
N VAL A 249 27.00 6.52 -8.28
CA VAL A 249 26.99 6.35 -9.73
C VAL A 249 26.07 5.18 -10.03
N THR A 250 24.91 5.46 -10.63
CA THR A 250 23.94 4.45 -11.07
C THR A 250 24.16 4.12 -12.54
N GLY A 251 23.56 3.04 -13.04
CA GLY A 251 23.59 2.72 -14.47
C GLY A 251 22.94 3.79 -15.37
N ARG A 252 22.18 4.73 -14.78
CA ARG A 252 21.52 5.82 -15.52
C ARG A 252 22.24 7.15 -15.37
N GLY A 253 23.08 7.36 -14.37
CA GLY A 253 23.78 8.62 -14.13
C GLY A 253 24.19 8.82 -12.67
N LEU A 254 23.96 10.01 -12.11
CA LEU A 254 24.28 10.33 -10.73
C LEU A 254 23.03 10.41 -9.86
N TYR A 255 23.11 9.80 -8.68
CA TYR A 255 22.16 9.99 -7.60
C TYR A 255 22.87 10.71 -6.44
N ILE A 256 22.38 11.90 -6.09
CA ILE A 256 23.01 12.79 -5.11
C ILE A 256 22.02 13.03 -3.98
N VAL A 257 22.44 12.75 -2.74
CA VAL A 257 21.70 13.15 -1.54
C VAL A 257 22.44 14.32 -0.91
N SER A 258 21.79 15.46 -0.76
CA SER A 258 22.36 16.67 -0.17
C SER A 258 21.71 17.04 1.16
N GLU A 259 22.39 17.83 1.97
CA GLU A 259 21.84 18.28 3.25
C GLU A 259 20.68 19.28 3.06
N ARG A 260 20.74 20.07 1.98
CA ARG A 260 19.74 21.07 1.60
C ARG A 260 19.51 21.04 0.09
N GLN A 261 18.45 21.69 -0.36
CA GLN A 261 18.17 21.85 -1.79
C GLN A 261 19.35 22.54 -2.48
N CYS A 262 20.01 21.84 -3.40
CA CYS A 262 21.15 22.39 -4.13
C CYS A 262 20.72 23.23 -5.34
N SER A 263 21.55 24.21 -5.70
CA SER A 263 21.38 24.99 -6.92
C SER A 263 21.83 24.18 -8.12
N MET A 264 20.93 23.95 -9.09
CA MET A 264 21.25 23.22 -10.32
C MET A 264 21.79 24.14 -11.44
N ARG A 265 22.28 25.34 -11.10
CA ARG A 265 22.82 26.30 -12.09
C ARG A 265 24.04 25.74 -12.83
N ASN A 266 24.96 25.10 -12.11
CA ASN A 266 26.20 24.52 -12.65
C ASN A 266 26.03 23.03 -13.01
N ARG A 267 24.80 22.60 -13.33
CA ARG A 267 24.51 21.20 -13.65
C ARG A 267 25.36 20.71 -14.85
N LYS A 268 25.59 21.58 -15.85
CA LYS A 268 26.36 21.23 -17.05
C LYS A 268 27.78 20.76 -16.74
N ASP A 269 28.44 21.38 -15.75
CA ASP A 269 29.80 21.00 -15.35
C ASP A 269 29.83 19.57 -14.79
N LEU A 270 28.78 19.16 -14.06
CA LEU A 270 28.61 17.79 -13.63
C LEU A 270 28.31 16.86 -14.81
N GLU A 271 27.48 17.29 -15.75
CA GLU A 271 27.11 16.49 -16.93
C GLU A 271 28.34 16.20 -17.81
N GLU A 272 29.21 17.19 -18.01
CA GLU A 272 30.46 17.07 -18.76
C GLU A 272 31.48 16.19 -18.02
N GLN A 273 31.72 16.45 -16.74
CA GLN A 273 32.70 15.72 -15.93
C GLN A 273 32.35 14.24 -15.79
N PHE A 274 31.08 13.94 -15.54
CA PHE A 274 30.61 12.57 -15.30
C PHE A 274 29.99 11.92 -16.55
N ARG A 275 29.98 12.62 -17.69
CA ARG A 275 29.46 12.15 -18.99
C ARG A 275 28.05 11.60 -18.90
N THR A 276 27.18 12.29 -18.15
CA THR A 276 25.78 11.88 -17.95
C THR A 276 24.86 13.09 -17.85
N SER A 277 23.77 13.10 -18.59
CA SER A 277 22.70 14.10 -18.47
C SER A 277 21.72 13.79 -17.32
N ASN A 278 21.78 12.59 -16.75
CA ASN A 278 20.85 12.13 -15.74
C ASN A 278 21.45 12.34 -14.35
N ILE A 279 21.09 13.46 -13.74
CA ILE A 279 21.45 13.78 -12.36
C ILE A 279 20.15 13.94 -11.58
N LEU A 280 19.95 13.04 -10.62
CA LEU A 280 18.87 13.11 -9.64
C LEU A 280 19.48 13.58 -8.33
N ALA A 281 19.06 14.75 -7.86
CA ALA A 281 19.49 15.32 -6.59
C ALA A 281 18.29 15.43 -5.64
N VAL A 282 18.43 14.86 -4.44
CA VAL A 282 17.40 14.82 -3.40
C VAL A 282 17.95 15.38 -2.10
N THR A 283 17.09 15.96 -1.27
CA THR A 283 17.50 16.44 0.05
C THR A 283 17.35 15.33 1.09
N GLY A 284 18.28 15.21 2.04
CA GLY A 284 18.23 14.23 3.12
C GLY A 284 16.94 14.30 3.94
N SER A 285 16.37 15.50 4.11
CA SER A 285 15.09 15.72 4.79
C SER A 285 13.88 15.12 4.07
N THR A 286 13.99 14.81 2.76
CA THR A 286 12.92 14.13 2.00
C THR A 286 12.68 12.71 2.50
N PHE A 287 13.71 12.04 3.04
CA PHE A 287 13.60 10.71 3.63
C PHE A 287 12.92 10.69 5.00
N GLN A 288 12.89 11.83 5.69
CA GLN A 288 12.32 11.91 7.03
C GLN A 288 10.81 11.71 6.98
N ASN A 289 10.32 10.86 7.89
CA ASN A 289 8.94 10.44 8.05
C ASN A 289 8.36 9.67 6.85
N VAL A 290 9.21 9.16 5.94
CA VAL A 290 8.73 8.31 4.85
C VAL A 290 8.21 6.99 5.41
N LEU A 291 7.00 6.62 5.02
CA LEU A 291 6.43 5.31 5.30
C LEU A 291 7.23 4.26 4.52
N VAL A 292 7.76 3.26 5.21
CA VAL A 292 8.54 2.17 4.62
C VAL A 292 7.92 0.81 4.96
N GLY A 293 7.99 -0.13 4.03
CA GLY A 293 7.71 -1.55 4.28
C GLY A 293 8.97 -2.27 4.74
N LEU A 294 8.87 -3.07 5.79
CA LEU A 294 9.96 -3.92 6.28
C LEU A 294 9.62 -5.36 5.90
N ALA A 295 10.45 -5.98 5.07
CA ALA A 295 10.19 -7.29 4.48
C ALA A 295 11.31 -8.30 4.77
N ASP A 296 10.91 -9.57 4.83
CA ASP A 296 11.79 -10.72 5.04
C ASP A 296 12.57 -11.13 3.77
N GLU A 297 13.37 -12.19 3.85
CA GLU A 297 14.13 -12.75 2.72
C GLU A 297 13.24 -13.25 1.57
N ASN A 298 11.96 -13.51 1.81
CA ASN A 298 10.98 -13.96 0.82
C ASN A 298 10.15 -12.79 0.27
N ALA A 299 10.57 -11.55 0.55
CA ALA A 299 9.85 -10.33 0.22
C ALA A 299 8.40 -10.31 0.73
N ASN A 300 8.12 -10.96 1.87
CA ASN A 300 6.88 -10.80 2.60
C ASN A 300 7.01 -9.64 3.56
N THR A 301 6.06 -8.71 3.54
CA THR A 301 6.04 -7.57 4.46
C THR A 301 5.77 -8.07 5.88
N ILE A 302 6.74 -7.88 6.77
CA ILE A 302 6.65 -8.16 8.20
C ILE A 302 5.78 -7.09 8.86
N ASN A 303 6.09 -5.82 8.57
CA ASN A 303 5.35 -4.67 9.08
C ASN A 303 5.71 -3.40 8.29
N VAL A 304 5.13 -2.26 8.66
CA VAL A 304 5.55 -0.94 8.19
C VAL A 304 6.35 -0.20 9.25
N GLY A 305 7.08 0.83 8.83
CA GLY A 305 7.87 1.70 9.67
C GLY A 305 7.89 3.14 9.14
N LEU A 306 8.38 4.06 9.96
CA LEU A 306 8.65 5.45 9.58
C LEU A 306 10.16 5.66 9.56
N LEU A 307 10.72 5.93 8.39
CA LEU A 307 12.12 6.28 8.24
C LEU A 307 12.36 7.66 8.87
N GLN A 308 13.24 7.75 9.84
CA GLN A 308 13.54 8.99 10.56
C GLN A 308 14.82 9.66 10.06
N ALA A 309 15.84 8.86 9.77
CA ALA A 309 17.12 9.35 9.27
C ALA A 309 17.89 8.25 8.54
N ILE A 310 18.84 8.67 7.71
CA ILE A 310 19.85 7.81 7.10
C ILE A 310 21.22 8.35 7.51
N ASP A 311 22.01 7.54 8.20
CA ASP A 311 23.41 7.83 8.46
C ASP A 311 24.25 7.22 7.33
N PHE A 312 24.58 8.03 6.33
CA PHE A 312 25.39 7.60 5.19
C PHE A 312 26.84 7.31 5.56
N LYS A 313 27.36 7.88 6.66
CA LYS A 313 28.73 7.68 7.11
C LYS A 313 28.88 6.33 7.80
N HIS A 314 28.01 6.04 8.77
CA HIS A 314 28.02 4.78 9.52
C HIS A 314 27.22 3.68 8.83
N ARG A 315 26.46 4.02 7.79
CA ARG A 315 25.66 3.12 6.93
C ARG A 315 24.48 2.45 7.65
N TYR A 316 23.67 3.26 8.35
CA TYR A 316 22.46 2.81 9.03
C TYR A 316 21.21 3.60 8.60
N LEU A 317 20.08 2.91 8.51
CA LEU A 317 18.74 3.51 8.52
C LEU A 317 18.24 3.55 9.96
N PHE A 318 17.69 4.68 10.38
CA PHE A 318 16.95 4.77 11.64
C PHE A 318 15.45 4.75 11.36
N VAL A 319 14.76 3.69 11.79
CA VAL A 319 13.35 3.45 11.49
C VAL A 319 12.56 3.28 12.79
N ILE A 320 11.40 3.94 12.89
CA ILE A 320 10.43 3.69 13.97
C ILE A 320 9.41 2.67 13.47
N SER A 321 9.23 1.56 14.18
CA SER A 321 8.30 0.50 13.79
C SER A 321 7.83 -0.33 14.99
N PRO A 322 6.62 -0.92 14.95
CA PRO A 322 6.13 -1.79 16.02
C PRO A 322 6.74 -3.20 16.00
N ILE A 323 7.67 -3.50 15.08
CA ILE A 323 8.39 -4.79 15.10
C ILE A 323 9.23 -4.93 16.38
N LYS A 324 9.34 -6.17 16.85
CA LYS A 324 10.14 -6.50 18.05
C LYS A 324 11.65 -6.53 17.77
N THR A 325 12.04 -6.89 16.54
CA THR A 325 13.45 -7.05 16.15
C THR A 325 13.60 -6.84 14.65
N VAL A 326 14.74 -6.26 14.24
CA VAL A 326 15.15 -6.09 12.83
C VAL A 326 15.80 -7.33 12.23
N SER A 327 16.14 -8.33 13.03
CA SER A 327 16.85 -9.54 12.58
C SER A 327 16.27 -10.21 11.32
N PRO A 328 14.94 -10.34 11.13
CA PRO A 328 14.36 -10.91 9.91
C PRO A 328 14.29 -9.94 8.72
N VAL A 329 14.56 -8.64 8.92
CA VAL A 329 14.43 -7.65 7.85
C VAL A 329 15.58 -7.81 6.85
N ARG A 330 15.24 -8.04 5.59
CA ARG A 330 16.19 -8.12 4.46
C ARG A 330 15.87 -7.12 3.36
N ILE A 331 14.67 -6.55 3.36
CA ILE A 331 14.24 -5.57 2.37
C ILE A 331 13.56 -4.40 3.07
N VAL A 332 13.96 -3.18 2.70
CA VAL A 332 13.28 -1.94 3.10
C VAL A 332 12.67 -1.32 1.83
N GLN A 333 11.34 -1.28 1.78
CA GLN A 333 10.58 -0.77 0.64
C GLN A 333 10.15 0.67 0.90
N PHE A 334 10.56 1.61 0.06
CA PHE A 334 10.17 3.02 0.21
C PHE A 334 8.75 3.24 -0.32
N GLY A 335 7.95 3.96 0.46
CA GLY A 335 6.63 4.43 0.05
C GLY A 335 6.68 5.84 -0.52
N SER A 336 5.52 6.33 -0.93
CA SER A 336 5.32 7.66 -1.51
C SER A 336 4.69 8.65 -0.53
N ILE A 337 4.59 8.30 0.76
CA ILE A 337 3.87 9.08 1.77
C ILE A 337 4.79 9.38 2.94
N ARG A 338 4.66 10.61 3.45
CA ARG A 338 5.30 11.04 4.69
C ARG A 338 4.25 11.16 5.79
N VAL A 339 4.48 10.52 6.93
CA VAL A 339 3.57 10.50 8.08
C VAL A 339 4.39 10.58 9.38
N ASN A 340 3.94 11.37 10.35
CA ASN A 340 4.55 11.40 11.69
C ASN A 340 3.95 10.32 12.61
N LYS A 341 4.51 10.17 13.82
CA LYS A 341 4.05 9.18 14.81
C LYS A 341 2.62 9.49 15.31
N GLU A 342 2.21 10.75 15.25
CA GLU A 342 0.87 11.23 15.60
C GLU A 342 -0.19 10.89 14.52
N GLY A 343 0.26 10.34 13.38
CA GLY A 343 -0.57 9.90 12.26
C GLY A 343 -0.91 10.99 11.25
N ASP A 344 -0.36 12.20 11.38
CA ASP A 344 -0.54 13.29 10.44
C ASP A 344 0.22 13.03 9.14
N GLU A 345 -0.48 13.13 8.01
CA GLU A 345 0.11 13.06 6.68
C GLU A 345 0.84 14.38 6.37
N LEU A 346 2.16 14.31 6.21
CA LEU A 346 3.05 15.45 5.97
C LEU A 346 3.26 15.76 4.49
N GLY A 347 2.73 14.93 3.61
CA GLY A 347 2.82 15.07 2.16
C GLY A 347 3.12 13.76 1.44
N THR A 348 3.31 13.88 0.14
CA THR A 348 3.64 12.76 -0.74
C THR A 348 4.92 13.02 -1.50
N ILE A 349 5.58 11.94 -1.92
CA ILE A 349 6.79 11.96 -2.75
C ILE A 349 6.42 11.31 -4.06
N LYS A 350 6.80 11.91 -5.19
CA LYS A 350 6.41 11.33 -6.48
C LYS A 350 7.23 10.06 -6.75
N PRO A 351 6.67 9.07 -7.45
CA PRO A 351 7.43 7.90 -7.88
C PRO A 351 8.71 8.32 -8.63
N GLY A 352 9.84 7.74 -8.21
CA GLY A 352 11.15 8.02 -8.80
C GLY A 352 11.89 9.25 -8.26
N GLU A 353 11.33 9.98 -7.29
CA GLU A 353 12.02 11.09 -6.60
C GLU A 353 12.90 10.65 -5.42
N LEU A 354 12.82 9.39 -4.98
CA LEU A 354 13.70 8.80 -3.97
C LEU A 354 14.62 7.77 -4.57
#